data_AF-A0A8T4ZSC9-F1
#
_entry.id   AF-A0A8T4ZSC9-F1
#
_cell.length_a   1.000
_cell.length_b   1.000
_cell.length_c   1.000
_cell.angle_alpha   90.00
_cell.angle_beta   90.00
_cell.angle_gamma   90.00
#
_symmetry.space_group_name_H-M   'P 1'
#
loop_
_entity.id
_entity.type
_entity.pdbx_description
1 polymer ?
#
loop_
_entity_poly.entity_id
_entity_poly.type
_entity_poly.pdbx_seq_one_letter_code
_entity_poly.pdbx_strand_id
1 'polypeptide(L)'
;MKDEVIKTLLELGKKLGFEARTEVGASGSAWVDVAWLDKRFRYGLEKVHMWKYPLVAVVGFEVEANAESKQVKGSVANLENLGALLGVIVLTKENIDRMRRENKSDAKKPEGKLWEKLKKFVERWISEARPKTRILIMTEDDVMNWAKLEGLEGTTGQGGPSAT
;
A
#
# COMPACT_ATOMS: atom_id res chain seq x y z
N MET A 1 12.01 -3.00 2.43
CA MET A 1 11.19 -3.00 1.21
C MET A 1 9.75 -2.62 1.54
N LYS A 2 8.97 -3.43 2.28
CA LYS A 2 7.64 -2.99 2.79
C LYS A 2 7.67 -1.64 3.53
N ASP A 3 8.60 -1.44 4.48
CA ASP A 3 8.71 -0.18 5.23
C ASP A 3 9.04 1.03 4.34
N GLU A 4 9.77 0.81 3.26
CA GLU A 4 10.13 1.86 2.30
C GLU A 4 8.91 2.27 1.48
N VAL A 5 8.11 1.30 1.03
CA VAL A 5 6.81 1.57 0.39
C VAL A 5 5.90 2.34 1.33
N ILE A 6 5.77 1.92 2.59
CA ILE A 6 4.96 2.61 3.59
C ILE A 6 5.44 4.05 3.77
N LYS A 7 6.75 4.26 3.96
CA LYS A 7 7.33 5.60 4.09
C LYS A 7 7.01 6.47 2.87
N THR A 8 7.22 5.95 1.67
CA THR A 8 6.93 6.67 0.42
C THR A 8 5.45 7.02 0.31
N LEU A 9 4.53 6.12 0.67
CA LEU A 9 3.09 6.40 0.69
C LEU A 9 2.72 7.49 1.70
N LEU A 10 3.37 7.55 2.86
CA LEU A 10 3.15 8.63 3.82
C LEU A 10 3.62 9.98 3.29
N GLU A 11 4.80 10.01 2.66
CA GLU A 11 5.36 11.23 2.06
C GLU A 11 4.50 11.72 0.89
N LEU A 12 4.09 10.82 0.00
CA LEU A 12 3.15 11.07 -1.08
C LEU A 12 1.84 11.66 -0.55
N GLY A 13 1.20 11.00 0.42
CA GLY A 13 -0.07 11.46 0.98
C GLY A 13 0.04 12.87 1.56
N LYS A 14 1.11 13.15 2.32
CA LYS A 14 1.39 14.49 2.86
C LYS A 14 1.57 15.52 1.75
N LYS A 15 2.36 15.19 0.72
CA LYS A 15 2.61 16.08 -0.42
C LYS A 15 1.35 16.43 -1.19
N LEU A 16 0.46 15.44 -1.36
CA LEU A 16 -0.84 15.60 -1.99
C LEU A 16 -1.90 16.25 -1.06
N GLY A 17 -1.51 16.63 0.16
CA GLY A 17 -2.33 17.39 1.08
C GLY A 17 -3.29 16.56 1.93
N PHE A 18 -3.09 15.25 2.03
CA PHE A 18 -3.80 14.36 2.95
C PHE A 18 -3.13 14.33 4.32
N GLU A 19 -3.91 13.93 5.33
CA GLU A 19 -3.34 13.47 6.59
C GLU A 19 -3.00 11.98 6.46
N ALA A 20 -1.74 11.68 6.14
CA ALA A 20 -1.26 10.31 5.97
C ALA A 20 -0.82 9.70 7.32
N ARG A 21 -1.35 8.52 7.64
CA ARG A 21 -1.11 7.78 8.89
C ARG A 21 -0.82 6.31 8.61
N THR A 22 -0.04 5.68 9.47
CA THR A 22 0.19 4.23 9.48
C THR A 22 -0.68 3.54 10.51
N GLU A 23 -0.87 2.24 10.36
CA GLU A 23 -1.57 1.39 11.34
C GLU A 23 -2.88 2.05 11.80
N VAL A 24 -3.80 2.25 10.86
CA VAL A 24 -5.11 2.86 11.17
C VAL A 24 -6.11 1.77 11.49
N GLY A 25 -6.71 1.85 12.68
CA GLY A 25 -7.70 0.90 13.15
C GLY A 25 -9.01 1.05 12.38
N ALA A 26 -9.30 0.06 11.54
CA ALA A 26 -10.56 -0.09 10.79
C ALA A 26 -11.66 -0.72 11.66
N SER A 27 -11.31 -1.69 12.51
CA SER A 27 -12.19 -2.25 13.55
C SER A 27 -11.36 -2.67 14.78
N GLY A 28 -11.99 -3.21 15.83
CA GLY A 28 -11.31 -3.63 17.05
C GLY A 28 -10.13 -4.60 16.84
N SER A 29 -10.11 -5.33 15.73
CA SER A 29 -9.07 -6.29 15.37
C SER A 29 -8.46 -6.08 13.98
N ALA A 30 -8.94 -5.08 13.21
CA ALA A 30 -8.51 -4.83 11.85
C ALA A 30 -7.72 -3.52 11.77
N TRP A 31 -6.52 -3.58 11.20
CA TRP A 31 -5.60 -2.48 11.03
C TRP A 31 -5.17 -2.42 9.58
N VAL A 32 -5.14 -1.22 9.02
CA VAL A 32 -4.67 -0.98 7.65
C VAL A 32 -3.28 -0.37 7.71
N ASP A 33 -2.36 -0.85 6.87
CA ASP A 33 -0.95 -0.42 6.88
C ASP A 33 -0.79 1.10 6.75
N VAL A 34 -1.48 1.72 5.77
CA VAL A 34 -1.48 3.18 5.57
C VAL A 34 -2.88 3.68 5.21
N ALA A 35 -3.28 4.83 5.75
CA ALA A 35 -4.46 5.55 5.29
C ALA A 35 -4.16 7.01 5.01
N TRP A 36 -4.75 7.53 3.94
CA TRP A 36 -4.79 8.95 3.61
C TRP A 36 -6.15 9.50 4.01
N LEU A 37 -6.15 10.33 5.05
CA LEU A 37 -7.36 10.91 5.61
C LEU A 37 -7.59 12.33 5.07
N ASP A 38 -8.86 12.73 4.98
CA ASP A 38 -9.20 14.11 4.66
C ASP A 38 -8.74 15.04 5.79
N LYS A 39 -7.78 15.92 5.46
CA LYS A 39 -7.14 16.82 6.42
C LYS A 39 -8.08 17.85 7.06
N ARG A 40 -9.34 17.97 6.62
CA ARG A 40 -10.33 18.89 7.22
C ARG A 40 -10.90 18.32 8.52
N PHE A 41 -10.85 17.00 8.69
CA PHE A 41 -11.35 16.29 9.85
C PHE A 41 -10.16 15.79 10.70
N ARG A 42 -9.46 16.70 11.39
CA ARG A 42 -8.24 16.33 12.15
C ARG A 42 -8.56 15.94 13.60
N TYR A 43 -7.81 14.97 14.13
CA TYR A 43 -7.87 14.60 15.54
C TYR A 43 -6.47 14.26 16.08
N GLY A 44 -6.10 14.81 17.24
CA GLY A 44 -4.72 14.86 17.74
C GLY A 44 -4.22 13.63 18.52
N LEU A 45 -4.46 12.40 18.03
CA LEU A 45 -4.01 11.17 18.71
C LEU A 45 -3.02 10.35 17.87
N GLU A 46 -2.13 9.63 18.56
CA GLU A 46 -1.10 8.78 17.94
C GLU A 46 -1.66 7.52 17.27
N LYS A 47 -2.71 6.90 17.85
CA LYS A 47 -3.40 5.73 17.26
C LYS A 47 -4.83 6.08 16.91
N VAL A 48 -5.12 5.98 15.61
CA VAL A 48 -6.40 6.38 15.05
C VAL A 48 -7.32 5.16 14.92
N HIS A 49 -8.51 5.25 15.51
CA HIS A 49 -9.59 4.31 15.30
C HIS A 49 -10.74 5.00 14.58
N MET A 50 -11.08 4.54 13.37
CA MET A 50 -12.07 5.21 12.52
C MET A 50 -13.47 5.28 13.16
N TRP A 51 -13.83 4.33 14.02
CA TRP A 51 -15.14 4.32 14.69
C TRP A 51 -15.24 5.23 15.91
N LYS A 52 -14.12 5.80 16.38
CA LYS A 52 -14.10 6.69 17.56
C LYS A 52 -14.15 8.17 17.20
N TYR A 53 -13.78 8.52 15.96
CA TYR A 53 -13.56 9.90 15.54
C TYR A 53 -14.20 10.14 14.17
N PRO A 54 -14.68 11.35 13.87
CA PRO A 54 -15.35 11.67 12.61
C PRO A 54 -14.32 11.88 11.48
N LEU A 55 -13.48 10.89 11.23
CA LEU A 55 -12.42 10.91 10.22
C LEU A 55 -12.92 10.32 8.91
N VAL A 56 -12.37 10.79 7.79
CA VAL A 56 -12.73 10.27 6.46
C VAL A 56 -11.50 9.69 5.80
N ALA A 57 -11.50 8.37 5.57
CA ALA A 57 -10.46 7.70 4.80
C ALA A 57 -10.73 7.89 3.31
N VAL A 58 -9.87 8.67 2.64
CA VAL A 58 -9.96 8.88 1.19
C VAL A 58 -9.31 7.70 0.46
N VAL A 59 -8.11 7.30 0.90
CA VAL A 59 -7.40 6.14 0.36
C VAL A 59 -6.90 5.26 1.51
N GLY A 60 -7.11 3.95 1.42
CA GLY A 60 -6.48 2.97 2.30
C GLY A 60 -5.51 2.10 1.51
N PHE A 61 -4.37 1.75 2.09
CA PHE A 61 -3.35 0.91 1.48
C PHE A 61 -3.02 -0.28 2.37
N GLU A 62 -3.02 -1.46 1.76
CA GLU A 62 -2.45 -2.67 2.34
C GLU A 62 -1.22 -3.09 1.52
N VAL A 63 -0.07 -3.22 2.17
CA VAL A 63 1.21 -3.53 1.53
C VAL A 63 1.52 -5.00 1.77
N GLU A 64 1.36 -5.79 0.71
CA GLU A 64 1.43 -7.24 0.75
C GLU A 64 2.78 -7.74 0.25
N ALA A 65 3.61 -8.24 1.17
CA ALA A 65 4.78 -9.07 0.86
C ALA A 65 4.41 -10.56 0.69
N ASN A 66 3.19 -10.94 1.06
CA ASN A 66 2.61 -12.25 0.77
C ASN A 66 1.16 -12.19 0.29
N ALA A 67 1.00 -12.09 -1.03
CA ALA A 67 -0.28 -12.04 -1.70
C ALA A 67 -0.92 -13.43 -1.93
N GLU A 68 -1.02 -14.23 -0.87
CA GLU A 68 -1.83 -15.45 -0.81
C GLU A 68 -3.33 -15.12 -0.65
N SER A 69 -4.20 -16.11 -0.86
CA SER A 69 -5.65 -15.90 -0.91
C SER A 69 -6.25 -15.39 0.40
N LYS A 70 -5.83 -15.94 1.55
CA LYS A 70 -6.34 -15.54 2.87
C LYS A 70 -5.94 -14.10 3.20
N GLN A 71 -4.70 -13.76 2.88
CA GLN A 71 -4.10 -12.45 3.09
C GLN A 71 -4.85 -11.41 2.26
N VAL A 72 -4.93 -11.61 0.93
CA VAL A 72 -5.64 -10.68 0.02
C VAL A 72 -7.09 -10.47 0.43
N LYS A 73 -7.83 -11.53 0.76
CA LYS A 73 -9.22 -11.40 1.22
C LYS A 73 -9.31 -10.63 2.55
N GLY A 74 -8.34 -10.81 3.44
CA GLY A 74 -8.19 -10.03 4.67
C GLY A 74 -7.94 -8.55 4.38
N SER A 75 -7.00 -8.23 3.49
CA SER A 75 -6.68 -6.86 3.07
C SER A 75 -7.92 -6.16 2.50
N VAL A 76 -8.68 -6.85 1.65
CA VAL A 76 -9.95 -6.33 1.11
C VAL A 76 -10.93 -6.00 2.23
N ALA A 77 -11.16 -6.93 3.15
CA ALA A 77 -12.07 -6.71 4.28
C ALA A 77 -11.60 -5.56 5.20
N ASN A 78 -10.30 -5.43 5.44
CA ASN A 78 -9.74 -4.33 6.23
C ASN A 78 -10.00 -2.97 5.58
N LEU A 79 -9.76 -2.86 4.27
CA LEU A 79 -9.99 -1.64 3.49
C LEU A 79 -11.47 -1.25 3.44
N GLU A 80 -12.37 -2.23 3.37
CA GLU A 80 -13.82 -1.99 3.48
C GLU A 80 -14.22 -1.53 4.88
N ASN A 81 -13.73 -2.19 5.93
CA ASN A 81 -14.01 -1.83 7.31
C ASN A 81 -13.46 -0.44 7.65
N LEU A 82 -12.35 -0.03 7.03
CA LEU A 82 -11.81 1.32 7.15
C LEU A 82 -12.78 2.37 6.60
N GLY A 83 -13.68 1.98 5.69
CA GLY A 83 -14.56 2.89 4.97
C GLY A 83 -13.82 3.73 3.93
N ALA A 84 -12.70 3.24 3.41
CA ALA A 84 -11.94 3.96 2.40
C ALA A 84 -12.74 4.12 1.11
N LEU A 85 -12.73 5.33 0.52
CA LEU A 85 -13.34 5.58 -0.79
C LEU A 85 -12.61 4.83 -1.92
N LEU A 86 -11.29 4.68 -1.78
CA LEU A 86 -10.43 3.88 -2.63
C LEU A 86 -9.54 2.99 -1.76
N GLY A 87 -9.64 1.67 -1.91
CA GLY A 87 -8.66 0.74 -1.38
C GLY A 87 -7.57 0.44 -2.40
N VAL A 88 -6.33 0.27 -1.94
CA VAL A 88 -5.19 -0.08 -2.78
C VAL A 88 -4.44 -1.24 -2.13
N ILE A 89 -4.25 -2.33 -2.87
CA ILE A 89 -3.35 -3.41 -2.47
C ILE A 89 -2.03 -3.19 -3.21
N VAL A 90 -0.97 -2.95 -2.47
CA VAL A 90 0.38 -2.75 -3.00
C VAL A 90 1.18 -4.04 -2.86
N LEU A 91 1.61 -4.61 -3.98
CA LEU A 91 2.37 -5.85 -4.03
C LEU A 91 3.87 -5.54 -4.04
N THR A 92 4.62 -6.09 -3.09
CA THR A 92 6.07 -5.84 -2.98
C THR A 92 6.89 -6.90 -3.73
N LYS A 93 8.17 -6.58 -4.01
CA LYS A 93 9.09 -7.48 -4.75
C LYS A 93 9.32 -8.82 -4.07
N GLU A 94 9.15 -8.91 -2.76
CA GLU A 94 9.22 -10.16 -2.00
C GLU A 94 8.28 -11.26 -2.54
N ASN A 95 7.15 -10.88 -3.13
CA ASN A 95 6.27 -11.87 -3.78
C ASN A 95 6.93 -12.49 -5.02
N ILE A 96 7.61 -11.68 -5.82
CA ILE A 96 8.30 -12.14 -7.02
C ILE A 96 9.47 -13.04 -6.63
N ASP A 97 10.26 -12.63 -5.64
CA ASP A 97 11.35 -13.44 -5.11
C ASP A 97 10.84 -14.77 -4.57
N ARG A 98 9.72 -14.76 -3.85
CA ARG A 98 9.07 -15.98 -3.36
C ARG A 98 8.62 -16.87 -4.52
N MET A 99 7.93 -16.33 -5.52
CA MET A 99 7.50 -17.10 -6.71
C MET A 99 8.68 -17.77 -7.42
N ARG A 100 9.82 -17.08 -7.54
CA ARG A 100 11.04 -17.64 -8.14
C ARG A 100 11.63 -18.78 -7.31
N ARG A 101 11.65 -18.63 -5.98
CA ARG A 101 12.20 -19.65 -5.06
C ARG A 101 11.32 -20.90 -5.00
N GLU A 102 10.01 -20.73 -4.95
CA GLU A 102 9.07 -21.82 -4.70
C GLU A 102 8.69 -22.59 -5.97
N ASN A 103 8.72 -21.94 -7.14
CA ASN A 103 8.33 -22.56 -8.40
C ASN A 103 9.49 -22.58 -9.40
N LYS A 104 10.03 -23.77 -9.66
CA LYS A 104 11.11 -23.98 -10.65
C LYS A 104 10.76 -23.42 -12.05
N SER A 105 9.50 -23.46 -12.44
CA SER A 105 9.02 -22.94 -13.72
C SER A 105 8.96 -21.40 -13.78
N ASP A 106 8.98 -20.72 -12.64
CA ASP A 106 8.97 -19.26 -12.53
C ASP A 106 10.39 -18.69 -12.31
N ALA A 107 11.34 -19.49 -11.83
CA ALA A 107 12.70 -19.07 -11.50
C ALA A 107 13.41 -18.23 -12.59
N LYS A 108 13.25 -18.60 -13.86
CA LYS A 108 13.89 -17.93 -15.02
C LYS A 108 12.97 -16.99 -15.80
N LYS A 109 11.72 -16.80 -15.38
CA LYS A 109 10.79 -15.94 -16.13
C LYS A 109 11.18 -14.47 -16.01
N PRO A 110 10.94 -13.65 -17.05
CA PRO A 110 11.05 -12.20 -16.93
C PRO A 110 10.15 -11.68 -15.80
N GLU A 111 10.63 -10.71 -15.03
CA GLU A 111 9.92 -10.17 -13.87
C GLU A 111 8.53 -9.63 -14.23
N GLY A 112 8.40 -8.89 -15.34
CA GLY A 112 7.10 -8.40 -15.81
C GLY A 112 6.06 -9.50 -16.01
N LYS A 113 6.47 -10.71 -16.43
CA LYS A 113 5.58 -11.87 -16.55
C LYS A 113 5.15 -12.44 -15.20
N LEU A 114 6.00 -12.34 -14.19
CA LEU A 114 5.65 -12.73 -12.83
C LEU A 114 4.68 -11.72 -12.21
N TRP A 115 4.88 -10.42 -12.44
CA TRP A 115 3.94 -9.37 -12.04
C TRP A 115 2.57 -9.54 -12.70
N GLU A 116 2.50 -9.76 -14.02
CA GLU A 116 1.24 -10.04 -14.72
C GLU A 116 0.51 -11.26 -14.12
N LYS A 117 1.25 -12.34 -13.83
CA LYS A 117 0.70 -13.56 -13.23
C LYS A 117 0.17 -13.29 -11.82
N LEU A 118 0.93 -12.55 -11.00
CA LEU A 118 0.56 -12.23 -9.62
C LEU A 118 -0.65 -11.30 -9.57
N LYS A 119 -0.67 -10.23 -10.40
CA LYS A 119 -1.82 -9.31 -10.49
C LYS A 119 -3.10 -10.07 -10.84
N LYS A 120 -3.09 -10.93 -11.87
CA LYS A 120 -4.24 -11.78 -12.22
C LYS A 120 -4.70 -12.70 -11.09
N PHE A 121 -3.76 -13.24 -10.33
CA PHE A 121 -4.08 -14.07 -9.16
C PHE A 121 -4.78 -13.26 -8.07
N VAL A 122 -4.27 -12.07 -7.76
CA VAL A 122 -4.85 -11.15 -6.77
C VAL A 122 -6.22 -10.62 -7.23
N GLU A 123 -6.36 -10.23 -8.50
CA GLU A 123 -7.63 -9.80 -9.12
C GLU A 123 -8.73 -10.84 -8.92
N ARG A 124 -8.41 -12.13 -9.13
CA ARG A 124 -9.37 -13.21 -8.88
C ARG A 124 -9.86 -13.22 -7.44
N TRP A 125 -8.96 -13.09 -6.46
CA TRP A 125 -9.35 -13.11 -5.04
C TRP A 125 -10.12 -11.86 -4.62
N ILE A 126 -9.79 -10.69 -5.17
CA ILE A 126 -10.58 -9.47 -4.98
C ILE A 126 -11.99 -9.69 -5.56
N SER A 127 -12.10 -10.23 -6.77
CA SER A 127 -13.40 -10.52 -7.39
C SER A 127 -14.23 -11.51 -6.57
N GLU A 128 -13.60 -12.51 -5.96
CA GLU A 128 -14.27 -13.46 -5.07
C GLU A 128 -14.71 -12.83 -3.74
N ALA A 129 -13.91 -11.90 -3.20
CA ALA A 129 -14.26 -11.17 -1.99
C ALA A 129 -15.46 -10.23 -2.20
N ARG A 130 -15.72 -9.82 -3.45
CA ARG A 130 -16.84 -8.96 -3.85
C ARG A 130 -16.91 -7.66 -3.02
N PRO A 131 -15.83 -6.86 -3.02
CA PRO A 131 -15.83 -5.63 -2.24
C PRO A 131 -16.87 -4.64 -2.76
N LYS A 132 -17.46 -3.90 -1.82
CA LYS A 132 -18.29 -2.71 -2.06
C LYS A 132 -17.42 -1.49 -2.34
N THR A 133 -16.21 -1.44 -1.79
CA THR A 133 -15.26 -0.37 -2.12
C THR A 133 -14.48 -0.70 -3.39
N ARG A 134 -14.03 0.34 -4.10
CA ARG A 134 -13.15 0.16 -5.26
C ARG A 134 -11.77 -0.25 -4.76
N ILE A 135 -11.25 -1.37 -5.26
CA ILE A 135 -9.89 -1.84 -4.98
C ILE A 135 -9.02 -1.69 -6.22
N LEU A 136 -7.88 -1.00 -6.09
CA LEU A 136 -6.80 -0.94 -7.07
C LEU A 136 -5.67 -1.90 -6.66
N ILE A 137 -4.96 -2.46 -7.63
CA ILE A 137 -3.71 -3.19 -7.38
C ILE A 137 -2.55 -2.35 -7.93
N MET A 138 -1.55 -2.10 -7.09
CA MET A 138 -0.29 -1.49 -7.49
C MET A 138 0.86 -2.42 -7.16
N THR A 139 1.97 -2.30 -7.88
CA THR A 139 3.27 -2.85 -7.47
C THR A 139 4.05 -1.81 -6.68
N GLU A 140 5.08 -2.26 -5.98
CA GLU A 140 6.10 -1.38 -5.41
C GLU A 140 6.67 -0.41 -6.45
N ASP A 141 6.99 -0.87 -7.66
CA ASP A 141 7.52 0.00 -8.72
C ASP A 141 6.49 1.05 -9.17
N ASP A 142 5.19 0.71 -9.18
CA ASP A 142 4.12 1.68 -9.48
C ASP A 142 4.12 2.83 -8.43
N VAL A 143 4.29 2.51 -7.15
CA VAL A 143 4.37 3.50 -6.06
C VAL A 143 5.63 4.35 -6.16
N MET A 144 6.78 3.72 -6.42
CA MET A 144 8.05 4.45 -6.54
C MET A 144 8.07 5.37 -7.75
N ASN A 145 7.49 4.93 -8.88
CA ASN A 145 7.36 5.78 -10.06
C ASN A 145 6.40 6.94 -9.81
N TRP A 146 5.31 6.73 -9.09
CA TRP A 146 4.42 7.81 -8.68
C TRP A 146 5.13 8.84 -7.80
N ALA A 147 5.90 8.39 -6.81
CA ALA A 147 6.71 9.28 -5.96
C ALA A 147 7.66 10.16 -6.79
N LYS A 148 8.34 9.58 -7.78
CA LYS A 148 9.21 10.33 -8.69
C LYS A 148 8.45 11.37 -9.51
N LEU A 149 7.29 11.02 -10.06
CA LEU A 149 6.44 11.96 -10.81
C LEU A 149 5.98 13.13 -9.95
N GLU A 150 5.72 12.88 -8.67
CA GLU A 150 5.42 13.92 -7.69
C GLU A 150 6.66 14.67 -7.20
N GLY A 151 7.86 14.39 -7.71
CA GLY A 151 9.11 15.05 -7.28
C GLY A 151 9.53 14.71 -5.85
N LEU A 152 9.25 13.48 -5.41
CA LEU A 152 9.79 12.87 -4.20
C LEU A 152 10.92 11.92 -4.64
N GLU A 153 12.06 12.45 -5.05
CA GLU A 153 13.28 11.64 -5.17
C GLU A 153 14.04 11.63 -3.85
N GLY A 154 14.43 10.43 -3.43
CA GLY A 154 15.26 10.23 -2.25
C GLY A 154 16.61 10.93 -2.41
N THR A 155 16.96 11.72 -1.40
CA THR A 155 18.35 12.00 -1.06
C THR A 155 19.07 10.69 -0.75
N THR A 156 19.58 10.00 -1.76
CA THR A 156 20.74 9.12 -1.63
C THR A 156 21.94 9.91 -2.15
N GLY A 157 22.91 10.15 -1.26
CA GLY A 157 23.79 11.32 -1.31
C GLY A 157 24.81 11.36 -2.45
N GLN A 158 25.20 12.60 -2.78
CA GLN A 158 26.56 13.02 -3.10
C GLN A 158 26.65 14.55 -2.97
N GLY A 159 27.69 15.04 -2.27
CA GLY A 159 28.00 16.47 -2.17
C GLY A 159 27.99 17.02 -0.75
N GLY A 160 28.91 16.56 0.11
CA GLY A 160 29.31 17.38 1.25
C GLY A 160 29.82 18.74 0.74
N PRO A 161 29.63 19.84 1.49
CA PRO A 161 30.15 21.14 1.09
C PRO A 161 31.67 21.03 0.98
N SER A 162 32.20 21.23 -0.23
CA SER A 162 33.61 21.58 -0.38
C SER A 162 33.79 22.94 0.25
N ALA A 163 34.62 22.97 1.29
CA ALA A 163 35.12 24.20 1.86
C ALA A 163 35.90 24.98 0.80
N THR A 164 35.52 26.24 0.63
CA THR A 164 36.39 27.33 0.21
C THR A 164 36.00 28.56 0.99
#